data_AF-A0A699QK59-F1
#
_entry.id   AF-A0A699QK59-F1
#
_cell.length_a   1.000
_cell.length_b   1.000
_cell.length_c   1.000
_cell.angle_alpha   90.00
_cell.angle_beta   90.00
_cell.angle_gamma   90.00
#
_symmetry.space_group_name_H-M   'P 1'
#
loop_
_entity.id
_entity.type
_entity.pdbx_description
1 polymer ?
#
loop_
_entity_poly.entity_id
_entity_poly.type
_entity_poly.pdbx_seq_one_letter_code
_entity_poly.pdbx_strand_id
1 'polypeptide(L)'
;PVTLKVLAPGMYAIDVEPIPLRLRNNKEVHLDYLKHLKKSVETLRKIVEEAKVKRPLDRSLASACLYTKHSHELLEYVIATCSEDFHKRDKNRLLPL
;
A
#
# COMPACT_ATOMS: atom_id res chain seq x y z
N PRO A 1 12.27 -19.35 29.11
CA PRO A 1 12.38 -19.60 27.66
C PRO A 1 11.06 -19.23 26.96
N VAL A 2 11.05 -18.15 26.16
CA VAL A 2 9.89 -17.79 25.33
C VAL A 2 9.99 -18.58 24.03
N THR A 3 9.12 -19.57 23.86
CA THR A 3 9.06 -20.36 22.63
C THR A 3 8.50 -19.50 21.51
N LEU A 4 9.36 -19.01 20.62
CA LEU A 4 8.97 -18.24 19.44
C LEU A 4 8.24 -19.16 18.45
N LYS A 5 6.93 -18.97 18.28
CA LYS A 5 6.19 -19.51 17.13
C LYS A 5 6.58 -18.69 15.89
N VAL A 6 7.64 -19.13 15.22
CA VAL A 6 8.09 -18.61 13.93
C VAL A 6 6.96 -18.78 12.92
N LEU A 7 6.58 -17.70 12.25
CA LEU A 7 5.66 -17.75 11.12
C LEU A 7 6.37 -18.50 9.99
N ALA A 8 5.69 -19.44 9.34
CA ALA A 8 6.31 -20.21 8.26
C ALA A 8 6.75 -19.26 7.13
N PRO A 9 7.95 -19.44 6.55
CA PRO A 9 8.31 -18.78 5.31
C PRO A 9 7.21 -19.00 4.25
N GLY A 10 6.70 -17.93 3.64
CA GLY A 10 5.64 -17.99 2.64
C GLY A 10 4.19 -17.85 3.17
N MET A 11 3.97 -17.63 4.46
CA MET A 11 2.61 -17.43 5.01
C MET A 11 1.93 -16.16 4.50
N TYR A 12 2.72 -15.14 4.14
CA TYR A 12 2.26 -13.95 3.43
C TYR A 12 3.12 -13.77 2.19
N ALA A 13 2.48 -13.84 1.02
CA ALA A 13 3.10 -13.44 -0.22
C ALA A 13 2.92 -11.92 -0.38
N ILE A 14 4.02 -11.17 -0.34
CA ILE A 14 4.02 -9.77 -0.75
C ILE A 14 4.58 -9.75 -2.17
N ASP A 15 3.68 -9.82 -3.14
CA ASP A 15 4.04 -9.67 -4.55
C ASP A 15 4.21 -8.18 -4.85
N VAL A 16 5.45 -7.71 -4.76
CA VAL A 16 5.81 -6.33 -5.12
C VAL A 16 6.49 -6.37 -6.48
N GLU A 17 5.70 -6.39 -7.55
CA GLU A 17 6.24 -6.25 -8.89
C GLU A 17 6.86 -4.84 -9.04
N PRO A 18 8.16 -4.72 -9.39
CA PRO A 18 8.81 -3.42 -9.53
C PRO A 18 8.25 -2.67 -10.74
N ILE A 19 7.96 -1.36 -10.58
CA ILE A 19 7.41 -0.53 -11.65
C ILE A 19 8.39 -0.49 -12.84
N PRO A 20 7.98 -0.91 -14.05
CA PRO A 20 8.79 -0.72 -15.24
C PRO A 20 8.98 0.77 -15.50
N LEU A 21 10.24 1.24 -15.42
CA LEU A 21 10.64 2.65 -15.56
C LEU A 21 10.11 3.33 -16.85
N ARG A 22 9.78 2.56 -17.89
CA ARG A 22 9.27 3.06 -19.18
C ARG A 22 7.79 3.43 -19.20
N LEU A 23 7.01 3.01 -18.19
CA LEU A 23 5.56 3.29 -18.08
C LEU A 23 5.24 4.52 -17.21
N ARG A 24 6.27 5.25 -16.78
CA ARG A 24 6.19 6.39 -15.84
C ARG A 24 5.34 7.58 -16.33
N ASN A 25 4.87 7.57 -17.57
CA ASN A 25 4.00 8.60 -18.13
C ASN A 25 2.54 8.15 -18.30
N ASN A 26 2.23 6.86 -18.06
CA ASN A 26 0.86 6.37 -18.13
C ASN A 26 0.18 6.51 -16.76
N LYS A 27 -0.76 7.46 -16.67
CA LYS A 27 -1.54 7.72 -15.45
C LYS A 27 -2.38 6.53 -14.99
N GLU A 28 -2.85 5.68 -15.91
CA GLU A 28 -3.63 4.49 -15.59
C GLU A 28 -2.77 3.41 -14.92
N VAL A 29 -1.56 3.18 -15.45
CA VAL A 29 -0.57 2.27 -14.85
C VAL A 29 -0.15 2.76 -13.46
N HIS A 30 -0.01 4.07 -13.27
CA HIS A 30 0.27 4.64 -11.94
C HIS A 30 -0.85 4.38 -10.94
N LEU A 31 -2.11 4.56 -11.35
CA LEU A 31 -3.26 4.30 -10.48
C LEU A 31 -3.36 2.81 -10.12
N ASP A 32 -3.15 1.94 -11.10
CA ASP A 32 -3.13 0.49 -10.89
C ASP A 32 -2.04 0.09 -9.89
N TYR A 33 -0.82 0.60 -10.08
CA TYR A 33 0.29 0.38 -9.15
C TYR A 33 -0.03 0.87 -7.72
N LEU A 34 -0.63 2.06 -7.58
CA LEU A 34 -1.04 2.57 -6.26
C LEU A 34 -2.06 1.66 -5.58
N LYS A 35 -3.01 1.09 -6.33
CA LYS A 35 -3.97 0.10 -5.81
C LYS A 35 -3.28 -1.20 -5.37
N HIS A 36 -2.33 -1.69 -6.16
CA HIS A 36 -1.51 -2.86 -5.81
C HIS A 36 -0.67 -2.61 -4.55
N LEU A 37 -0.06 -1.44 -4.44
CA LEU A 37 0.70 -1.04 -3.26
C LEU A 37 -0.19 -0.93 -2.02
N LYS A 38 -1.41 -0.39 -2.14
CA LYS A 38 -2.40 -0.37 -1.04
C LYS A 38 -2.69 -1.77 -0.50
N LYS A 39 -2.90 -2.75 -1.39
CA LYS A 39 -3.11 -4.16 -1.00
C LYS A 39 -1.89 -4.76 -0.28
N SER A 40 -0.68 -4.40 -0.71
CA SER A 40 0.56 -4.84 -0.06
C SER A 40 0.72 -4.22 1.34
N VAL A 41 0.42 -2.93 1.50
CA VAL A 41 0.46 -2.24 2.80
C VAL A 41 -0.56 -2.82 3.78
N GLU A 42 -1.77 -3.14 3.32
CA GLU A 42 -2.78 -3.82 4.15
C GLU A 42 -2.31 -5.21 4.60
N THR A 43 -1.59 -5.94 3.74
CA THR A 43 -1.00 -7.23 4.10
C THR A 43 0.12 -7.07 5.12
N LEU A 44 1.02 -6.10 4.94
CA LEU A 44 2.06 -5.76 5.90
C LEU A 44 1.49 -5.36 7.27
N ARG A 45 0.39 -4.60 7.29
CA ARG A 45 -0.30 -4.24 8.52
C ARG A 45 -0.73 -5.48 9.31
N LYS A 46 -1.36 -6.46 8.66
CA LYS A 46 -1.76 -7.73 9.31
C LYS A 46 -0.56 -8.47 9.90
N ILE A 47 0.54 -8.57 9.13
CA ILE A 47 1.78 -9.21 9.60
C ILE A 47 2.31 -8.51 10.86
N VAL A 48 2.37 -7.19 10.85
CA VAL A 48 2.92 -6.41 11.96
C VAL A 48 2.00 -6.47 13.18
N GLU A 49 0.68 -6.44 13.00
CA GLU A 49 -0.29 -6.62 14.08
C GLU A 49 -0.15 -8.00 14.75
N GLU A 50 -0.05 -9.08 13.97
CA GLU A 50 0.17 -10.43 14.49
C GLU A 50 1.54 -10.57 15.20
N ALA A 51 2.59 -9.99 14.64
CA ALA A 51 3.91 -9.98 15.26
C ALA A 51 3.90 -9.21 16.59
N LYS A 52 3.18 -8.08 16.65
CA LYS A 52 3.04 -7.25 17.86
C LYS A 52 2.30 -7.98 18.97
N VAL A 53 1.30 -8.80 18.66
CA VAL A 53 0.64 -9.69 19.64
C VAL A 53 1.66 -10.65 20.28
N LYS A 54 2.58 -11.20 19.47
CA LYS A 54 3.62 -12.12 19.98
C LYS A 54 4.75 -11.39 20.73
N ARG A 55 5.03 -10.14 20.38
CA ARG A 55 6.16 -9.35 20.90
C ARG A 55 5.71 -7.91 21.24
N PRO A 56 4.87 -7.72 22.28
CA PRO A 56 4.22 -6.44 22.54
C PRO A 56 5.17 -5.33 23.01
N LEU A 57 6.32 -5.70 23.58
CA LEU A 57 7.35 -4.76 24.05
C LEU A 57 8.37 -4.38 22.96
N ASP A 58 8.23 -4.94 21.75
CA ASP A 58 9.14 -4.67 20.65
C ASP A 58 8.86 -3.29 20.04
N ARG A 59 9.75 -2.34 20.30
CA ARG A 59 9.63 -0.96 19.81
C ARG A 59 9.69 -0.87 18.29
N SER A 60 10.44 -1.75 17.63
CA SER A 60 10.54 -1.78 16.17
C SER A 60 9.21 -2.21 15.55
N LEU A 61 8.50 -3.17 16.15
CA LEU A 61 7.15 -3.55 15.71
C LEU A 61 6.12 -2.45 15.98
N ALA A 62 6.25 -1.71 17.09
CA ALA A 62 5.40 -0.55 17.35
C ALA A 62 5.58 0.54 16.28
N SER A 63 6.83 0.84 15.91
CA SER A 63 7.14 1.78 14.81
C SER A 63 6.64 1.27 13.46
N ALA A 64 6.87 -0.01 13.14
CA ALA A 64 6.38 -0.61 11.90
C ALA A 64 4.84 -0.50 11.78
N CYS A 65 4.12 -0.73 12.88
CA CYS A 65 2.66 -0.62 12.91
C CYS A 65 2.22 0.81 12.58
N LEU A 66 2.86 1.82 13.20
CA LEU A 66 2.60 3.23 12.92
C LEU A 66 2.86 3.58 11.44
N TYR A 67 4.00 3.15 10.89
CA TYR A 67 4.33 3.42 9.49
C TYR A 67 3.34 2.76 8.53
N THR A 68 2.97 1.49 8.75
CA THR A 68 1.98 0.81 7.90
C THR A 68 0.63 1.53 7.91
N LYS A 69 0.18 2.05 9.06
CA LYS A 69 -1.05 2.84 9.17
C LYS A 69 -0.95 4.14 8.37
N HIS A 70 0.12 4.91 8.54
CA HIS A 70 0.31 6.16 7.81
C HIS A 70 0.49 5.95 6.31
N SER A 71 1.19 4.89 5.89
CA SER A 71 1.29 4.53 4.48
C SER A 71 -0.08 4.22 3.87
N HIS A 72 -0.95 3.52 4.61
CA HIS A 72 -2.31 3.23 4.14
C HIS A 72 -3.12 4.51 3.97
N GLU A 73 -3.15 5.38 4.98
CA GLU A 73 -3.84 6.69 4.94
C GLU A 73 -3.36 7.56 3.77
N LEU A 74 -2.04 7.62 3.57
CA LEU A 74 -1.44 8.36 2.46
C LEU A 74 -1.85 7.77 1.10
N LEU A 75 -1.84 6.43 0.96
CA LEU A 75 -2.26 5.78 -0.28
C LEU A 75 -3.74 6.04 -0.58
N GLU A 76 -4.62 6.06 0.43
CA GLU A 76 -6.02 6.41 0.24
C GLU A 76 -6.18 7.84 -0.29
N TYR A 77 -5.47 8.79 0.31
CA TYR A 77 -5.46 10.18 -0.15
C TYR A 77 -4.94 10.32 -1.58
N VAL A 78 -3.80 9.69 -1.89
CA VAL A 78 -3.17 9.78 -3.22
C VAL A 78 -4.05 9.11 -4.28
N ILE A 79 -4.66 7.96 -3.99
CA ILE A 79 -5.57 7.28 -4.94
C ILE A 79 -6.80 8.14 -5.21
N ALA A 80 -7.40 8.73 -4.18
CA ALA A 80 -8.57 9.60 -4.31
C ALA A 80 -8.26 10.82 -5.19
N THR A 81 -7.16 11.54 -4.89
CA THR A 81 -6.75 12.74 -5.64
C THR A 81 -6.31 12.41 -7.07
N CYS A 82 -5.62 11.29 -7.29
CA CYS A 82 -5.30 10.81 -8.63
C CYS A 82 -6.56 10.50 -9.45
N SER A 83 -7.62 9.98 -8.80
CA SER A 83 -8.88 9.61 -9.47
C SER A 83 -9.72 10.84 -9.87
N GLU A 84 -9.74 11.89 -9.04
CA GLU A 84 -10.46 13.14 -9.34
C GLU A 84 -9.88 13.88 -10.57
N ASP A 85 -8.57 13.79 -10.77
CA ASP A 85 -7.88 14.31 -11.95
C ASP A 85 -8.34 13.67 -13.27
N PHE A 86 -8.82 12.41 -13.24
CA PHE A 86 -9.42 11.78 -14.43
C PHE A 86 -10.77 12.42 -14.76
N HIS A 87 -11.63 12.64 -13.76
CA HIS A 87 -12.97 13.18 -13.98
C HIS A 87 -12.99 14.65 -14.44
N LYS A 88 -12.03 15.48 -13.99
CA LYS A 88 -11.93 16.87 -14.47
C LYS A 88 -11.51 16.96 -15.93
N ARG A 89 -10.66 16.05 -16.40
CA ARG A 89 -10.13 16.09 -17.77
C ARG A 89 -11.15 15.63 -18.81
N ASP A 90 -11.99 14.66 -18.47
CA ASP A 90 -13.09 14.23 -19.37
C ASP A 90 -14.14 15.31 -19.56
N LYS A 91 -14.47 16.07 -18.50
CA LYS A 91 -15.42 17.19 -18.61
C LYS A 91 -14.91 18.31 -19.53
N ASN A 92 -13.60 18.55 -19.57
CA ASN A 92 -13.00 19.56 -20.45
C ASN A 92 -12.84 19.11 -21.91
N ARG A 93 -13.03 17.82 -22.22
CA ARG A 93 -12.99 17.29 -23.60
C ARG A 93 -14.37 17.24 -24.29
N LEU A 94 -15.44 17.56 -23.55
CA LEU A 94 -16.83 17.45 -24.00
C LEU A 94 -17.52 18.80 -24.23
N LEU A 95 -16.79 19.92 -24.18
CA LEU A 95 -17.31 21.23 -24.57
C LEU A 95 -17.08 21.41 -26.09
N PRO A 96 -18.14 21.47 -26.92
CA PRO A 96 -17.99 21.81 -28.33
C PRO A 96 -17.61 23.29 -28.46
N LEU A 97 -16.70 23.58 -29.40
CA LEU A 97 -16.45 24.93 -29.93
C LEU A 97 -17.68 25.48 -30.65
#